data_AF-A0A4R3YSR1-F1
#
_entry.id   AF-A0A4R3YSR1-F1
#
_cell.length_a   1.000
_cell.length_b   1.000
_cell.length_c   1.000
_cell.angle_alpha   90.00
_cell.angle_beta   90.00
_cell.angle_gamma   90.00
#
_symmetry.space_group_name_H-M   'P 1'
#
loop_
_entity.id
_entity.type
_entity.pdbx_description
1 polymer ?
#
loop_
_entity_poly.entity_id
_entity_poly.type
_entity_poly.pdbx_seq_one_letter_code
_entity_poly.pdbx_strand_id
1 'polypeptide(L)'
;MPADTPDLGLLLADLAANQARALARALGRSKDRHKAIHEARKAVRRLRAVLNIGLARFDDDASAIDRGLRALGRGLSTLRDSHVAVVTGKTLVGEAKPAERAAWDAAIAALEARRDGMLGEALRLDPEFRRRIARVQRAAEAIAALPWKRVKKKHVRDALALSARRAHRAAERAQEEGSPVTIHSWRRRVRRERLQLQALQSMHKRSGVHIEGVVEHTGSIRKLMRTADRLGWQQDLRLLKNGLRATHTEIDEAVLATIRSAVASARP
;
A
#
# COMPACT_ATOMS: atom_id res chain seq x y z
N MET A 1 2.30 11.97 -42.38
CA MET A 1 1.52 12.28 -41.17
C MET A 1 2.21 11.58 -40.00
N PRO A 2 3.00 12.27 -39.15
CA PRO A 2 3.55 11.63 -37.97
C PRO A 2 2.37 11.23 -37.06
N ALA A 3 2.32 9.96 -36.64
CA ALA A 3 1.30 9.49 -35.71
C ALA A 3 1.31 10.39 -34.47
N ASP A 4 0.15 10.97 -34.14
CA ASP A 4 -0.03 11.84 -32.98
C ASP A 4 0.51 11.12 -31.74
N THR A 5 1.62 11.61 -31.20
CA THR A 5 2.20 11.00 -30.00
C THR A 5 1.21 11.21 -28.86
N PRO A 6 0.73 10.15 -28.21
CA PRO A 6 -0.33 10.29 -27.21
C PRO A 6 0.10 11.23 -26.08
N ASP A 7 -0.76 12.18 -25.72
CA ASP A 7 -0.46 13.18 -24.69
C ASP A 7 -0.20 12.47 -23.35
N LEU A 8 1.01 12.66 -22.82
CA LEU A 8 1.47 12.05 -21.58
C LEU A 8 0.55 12.36 -20.39
N GLY A 9 0.02 13.59 -20.33
CA GLY A 9 -0.91 14.00 -19.29
C GLY A 9 -2.19 13.17 -19.34
N LEU A 10 -2.76 13.00 -20.54
CA LEU A 10 -3.95 12.18 -20.75
C LEU A 10 -3.71 10.70 -20.45
N LEU A 11 -2.53 10.17 -20.76
CA LEU A 11 -2.16 8.79 -20.38
C LEU A 11 -2.10 8.61 -18.86
N LEU A 12 -1.56 9.58 -18.12
CA LEU A 12 -1.56 9.56 -16.66
C LEU A 12 -2.99 9.70 -16.10
N ALA A 13 -3.84 10.49 -16.75
CA ALA A 13 -5.26 10.59 -16.40
C ALA A 13 -5.98 9.24 -16.55
N ASP A 14 -5.77 8.51 -17.66
CA ASP A 14 -6.33 7.16 -17.86
C ASP A 14 -5.85 6.20 -16.76
N LEU A 15 -4.55 6.22 -16.42
CA LEU A 15 -4.04 5.41 -15.32
C LEU A 15 -4.70 5.74 -13.99
N ALA A 16 -4.88 7.02 -13.66
CA ALA A 16 -5.56 7.46 -12.45
C ALA A 16 -7.02 7.00 -12.44
N ALA A 17 -7.76 7.21 -13.53
CA ALA A 17 -9.14 6.75 -13.69
C ALA A 17 -9.25 5.23 -13.52
N ASN A 18 -8.34 4.46 -14.10
CA ASN A 18 -8.29 3.01 -13.95
C ASN A 18 -8.09 2.56 -12.49
N GLN A 19 -7.22 3.23 -11.74
CA GLN A 19 -7.03 2.93 -10.32
C GLN A 19 -8.23 3.36 -9.46
N ALA A 20 -8.89 4.47 -9.79
CA ALA A 20 -10.13 4.89 -9.12
C ALA A 20 -11.26 3.88 -9.35
N ARG A 21 -11.45 3.40 -10.58
CA ARG A 21 -12.38 2.32 -10.91
C ARG A 21 -12.04 1.01 -10.19
N ALA A 22 -10.76 0.63 -10.16
CA ALA A 22 -10.31 -0.56 -9.44
C ALA A 22 -10.58 -0.47 -7.94
N LEU A 23 -10.41 0.72 -7.35
CA LEU A 23 -10.73 0.99 -5.96
C LEU A 23 -12.23 0.83 -5.68
N ALA A 24 -13.09 1.45 -6.49
CA ALA A 24 -14.55 1.34 -6.34
C ALA A 24 -15.00 -0.13 -6.47
N ARG A 25 -14.53 -0.85 -7.50
CA ARG A 25 -14.82 -2.28 -7.69
C ARG A 25 -14.34 -3.15 -6.53
N ALA A 26 -13.16 -2.86 -6.00
CA ALA A 26 -12.64 -3.62 -4.87
C ALA A 26 -13.51 -3.41 -3.62
N LEU A 27 -13.97 -2.19 -3.34
CA LEU A 27 -14.85 -1.93 -2.20
C LEU A 27 -16.23 -2.56 -2.37
N GLY A 28 -16.79 -2.57 -3.59
CA GLY A 28 -18.09 -3.16 -3.89
C GLY A 28 -18.11 -4.69 -3.92
N ARG A 29 -16.96 -5.36 -3.79
CA ARG A 29 -16.92 -6.83 -3.74
C ARG A 29 -17.28 -7.32 -2.34
N SER A 30 -18.33 -8.13 -2.25
CA SER A 30 -18.76 -8.80 -1.01
C SER A 30 -18.01 -10.11 -0.74
N LYS A 31 -17.75 -10.90 -1.80
CA LYS A 31 -17.01 -12.17 -1.71
C LYS A 31 -15.54 -11.92 -1.33
N ASP A 32 -15.07 -12.61 -0.29
CA ASP A 32 -13.72 -12.46 0.27
C ASP A 32 -13.37 -11.00 0.60
N ARG A 33 -14.04 -10.49 1.63
CA ARG A 33 -13.95 -9.07 2.02
C ARG A 33 -12.53 -8.67 2.44
N HIS A 34 -11.72 -9.57 2.99
CA HIS A 34 -10.34 -9.27 3.34
C HIS A 34 -9.46 -9.05 2.11
N LYS A 35 -9.61 -9.88 1.07
CA LYS A 35 -8.95 -9.65 -0.22
C LYS A 35 -9.46 -8.38 -0.90
N ALA A 36 -10.76 -8.11 -0.83
CA ALA A 36 -11.38 -6.89 -1.32
C ALA A 36 -10.75 -5.62 -0.67
N ILE A 37 -10.61 -5.61 0.66
CA ILE A 37 -9.94 -4.54 1.41
C ILE A 37 -8.46 -4.41 1.01
N HIS A 38 -7.76 -5.53 0.84
CA HIS A 38 -6.37 -5.53 0.39
C HIS A 38 -6.21 -4.88 -1.00
N GLU A 39 -7.05 -5.26 -1.96
CA GLU A 39 -7.04 -4.69 -3.31
C GLU A 39 -7.47 -3.22 -3.32
N ALA A 40 -8.46 -2.82 -2.53
CA ALA A 40 -8.82 -1.42 -2.34
C ALA A 40 -7.62 -0.61 -1.82
N ARG A 41 -6.91 -1.10 -0.81
CA ARG A 41 -5.69 -0.44 -0.30
C ARG A 41 -4.58 -0.40 -1.35
N LYS A 42 -4.43 -1.43 -2.20
CA LYS A 42 -3.48 -1.42 -3.33
C LYS A 42 -3.85 -0.34 -4.34
N ALA A 43 -5.12 -0.25 -4.72
CA ALA A 43 -5.64 0.74 -5.65
C ALA A 43 -5.45 2.17 -5.11
N VAL A 44 -5.76 2.44 -3.83
CA VAL A 44 -5.46 3.74 -3.19
C VAL A 44 -3.98 4.10 -3.31
N ARG A 45 -3.07 3.15 -3.02
CA ARG A 45 -1.63 3.42 -3.09
C ARG A 45 -1.17 3.73 -4.51
N ARG A 46 -1.66 2.98 -5.50
CA ARG A 46 -1.35 3.19 -6.92
C ARG A 46 -1.91 4.52 -7.43
N LEU A 47 -3.18 4.81 -7.13
CA LEU A 47 -3.82 6.07 -7.50
C LEU A 47 -3.04 7.27 -6.95
N ARG A 48 -2.69 7.23 -5.67
CA ARG A 48 -1.89 8.29 -5.06
C ARG A 48 -0.49 8.39 -5.66
N ALA A 49 0.15 7.27 -6.02
CA ALA A 49 1.44 7.28 -6.69
C ALA A 49 1.37 8.03 -8.03
N VAL A 50 0.35 7.75 -8.85
CA VAL A 50 0.09 8.45 -10.12
C VAL A 50 -0.23 9.93 -9.90
N LEU A 51 -1.15 10.25 -8.98
CA LEU A 51 -1.52 11.64 -8.65
C LEU A 51 -0.29 12.46 -8.20
N ASN A 52 0.61 11.86 -7.41
CA ASN A 52 1.82 12.54 -6.94
C ASN A 52 2.83 12.85 -8.05
N ILE A 53 2.69 12.29 -9.25
CA ILE A 53 3.52 12.66 -10.42
C ILE A 53 3.13 14.06 -10.91
N GLY A 54 1.83 14.36 -10.97
CA GLY A 54 1.32 15.64 -11.46
C GLY A 54 1.04 16.68 -10.37
N LEU A 55 1.10 16.31 -9.08
CA LEU A 55 0.64 17.12 -7.94
C LEU A 55 1.11 18.59 -7.97
N ALA A 56 2.37 18.83 -8.31
CA ALA A 56 2.93 20.18 -8.35
C ALA A 56 2.35 21.08 -9.47
N ARG A 57 1.50 20.54 -10.36
CA ARG A 57 0.89 21.23 -11.52
C ARG A 57 -0.63 21.37 -11.40
N PHE A 58 -1.20 20.87 -10.31
CA PHE A 58 -2.65 20.76 -10.09
C PHE A 58 -3.16 21.70 -9.00
N ASP A 59 -2.34 22.68 -8.61
CA ASP A 59 -2.64 23.67 -7.57
C ASP A 59 -3.15 22.99 -6.27
N ASP A 60 -3.93 23.68 -5.43
CA ASP A 60 -4.34 23.16 -4.12
C ASP A 60 -5.35 22.00 -4.17
N ASP A 61 -6.10 21.88 -5.27
CA ASP A 61 -7.16 20.88 -5.44
C ASP A 61 -6.63 19.45 -5.34
N ALA A 62 -5.50 19.15 -5.98
CA ALA A 62 -4.92 17.82 -5.92
C ALA A 62 -4.37 17.46 -4.54
N SER A 63 -3.97 18.45 -3.74
CA SER A 63 -3.55 18.22 -2.35
C SER A 63 -4.73 17.80 -1.48
N ALA A 64 -5.91 18.43 -1.67
CA ALA A 64 -7.13 18.01 -0.98
C ALA A 64 -7.55 16.59 -1.37
N ILE A 65 -7.49 16.26 -2.65
CA ILE A 65 -7.78 14.90 -3.16
C ILE A 65 -6.81 13.87 -2.55
N ASP A 66 -5.48 14.12 -2.55
CA ASP A 66 -4.51 13.19 -1.94
C ASP A 66 -4.78 12.97 -0.45
N ARG A 67 -5.16 14.03 0.30
CA ARG A 67 -5.56 13.93 1.71
C ARG A 67 -6.80 13.06 1.87
N GLY A 68 -7.82 13.23 1.03
CA GLY A 68 -9.02 12.40 1.02
C GLY A 68 -8.72 10.91 0.76
N LEU A 69 -7.93 10.62 -0.27
CA LEU A 69 -7.47 9.26 -0.59
C LEU A 69 -6.63 8.66 0.53
N ARG A 70 -5.77 9.47 1.18
CA ARG A 70 -4.98 9.05 2.34
C ARG A 70 -5.89 8.70 3.52
N ALA A 71 -6.91 9.50 3.80
CA ALA A 71 -7.87 9.25 4.87
C ALA A 71 -8.67 7.97 4.60
N LEU A 72 -9.15 7.77 3.37
CA LEU A 72 -9.80 6.53 2.95
C LEU A 72 -8.90 5.31 3.17
N GLY A 73 -7.64 5.39 2.72
CA GLY A 73 -6.65 4.34 2.93
C GLY A 73 -6.41 4.04 4.41
N ARG A 74 -6.26 5.09 5.25
CA ARG A 74 -6.11 4.93 6.72
C ARG A 74 -7.33 4.25 7.34
N GLY A 75 -8.54 4.61 6.93
CA GLY A 75 -9.76 3.99 7.43
C GLY A 75 -9.89 2.48 7.13
N LEU A 76 -9.10 1.96 6.20
CA LEU A 76 -9.01 0.53 5.90
C LEU A 76 -7.78 -0.14 6.53
N SER A 77 -6.89 0.61 7.19
CA SER A 77 -5.64 0.05 7.74
C SER A 77 -5.91 -0.94 8.83
N THR A 78 -6.74 -0.59 9.80
CA THR A 78 -6.98 -1.45 10.97
C THR A 78 -7.56 -2.82 10.56
N LEU A 79 -8.51 -2.85 9.63
CA LEU A 79 -9.07 -4.10 9.08
C LEU A 79 -8.04 -4.93 8.30
N ARG A 80 -7.13 -4.27 7.58
CA ARG A 80 -6.06 -5.00 6.88
C ARG A 80 -5.01 -5.51 7.85
N ASP A 81 -4.67 -4.72 8.85
CA ASP A 81 -3.61 -5.03 9.79
C ASP A 81 -4.02 -6.19 10.70
N SER A 82 -5.30 -6.28 11.11
CA SER A 82 -5.84 -7.45 11.82
C SER A 82 -5.78 -8.72 10.97
N HIS A 83 -6.14 -8.64 9.68
CA HIS A 83 -6.03 -9.79 8.78
C HIS A 83 -4.56 -10.16 8.47
N VAL A 84 -3.65 -9.19 8.39
CA VAL A 84 -2.20 -9.48 8.26
C VAL A 84 -1.70 -10.24 9.47
N ALA A 85 -2.09 -9.87 10.69
CA ALA A 85 -1.71 -10.62 11.90
C ALA A 85 -2.07 -12.10 11.79
N VAL A 86 -3.30 -12.43 11.36
CA VAL A 86 -3.72 -13.82 11.11
C VAL A 86 -2.83 -14.51 10.08
N VAL A 87 -2.62 -13.89 8.91
CA VAL A 87 -1.82 -14.48 7.83
C VAL A 87 -0.39 -14.73 8.28
N THR A 88 0.23 -13.78 8.99
CA THR A 88 1.58 -13.92 9.52
C THR A 88 1.66 -15.05 10.54
N GLY A 89 0.67 -15.18 11.43
CA GLY A 89 0.59 -16.32 12.36
C GLY A 89 0.48 -17.66 11.62
N LYS A 90 -0.36 -17.73 10.60
CA LYS A 90 -0.50 -18.91 9.72
C LYS A 90 0.79 -19.27 8.96
N THR A 91 1.60 -18.27 8.61
CA THR A 91 2.93 -18.52 8.03
C THR A 91 3.87 -19.14 9.07
N LEU A 92 3.93 -18.59 10.28
CA LEU A 92 4.85 -19.08 11.33
C LEU A 92 4.47 -20.46 11.86
N VAL A 93 3.18 -20.79 12.00
CA VAL A 93 2.75 -22.16 12.40
C VAL A 93 3.14 -23.22 11.38
N GLY A 94 3.27 -22.85 10.10
CA GLY A 94 3.79 -23.74 9.06
C GLY A 94 5.22 -24.23 9.34
N GLU A 95 5.99 -23.43 10.07
CA GLU A 95 7.39 -23.69 10.44
C GLU A 95 7.53 -24.17 11.90
N ALA A 96 6.43 -24.23 12.67
CA ALA A 96 6.43 -24.57 14.08
C ALA A 96 6.62 -26.06 14.35
N LYS A 97 7.19 -26.39 15.51
CA LYS A 97 7.35 -27.79 15.95
C LYS A 97 5.97 -28.43 16.23
N PRO A 98 5.81 -29.76 16.08
CA PRO A 98 4.55 -30.44 16.37
C PRO A 98 3.97 -30.12 17.76
N ALA A 99 4.83 -30.05 18.78
CA ALA A 99 4.43 -29.74 20.16
C ALA A 99 3.84 -28.32 20.33
N GLU A 100 4.14 -27.39 19.42
CA GLU A 100 3.70 -25.98 19.48
C GLU A 100 2.41 -25.73 18.67
N ARG A 101 1.96 -26.70 17.87
CA ARG A 101 0.84 -26.50 16.91
C ARG A 101 -0.47 -26.13 17.61
N ALA A 102 -0.81 -26.83 18.69
CA ALA A 102 -2.05 -26.56 19.43
C ALA A 102 -2.09 -25.13 19.98
N ALA A 103 -0.96 -24.64 20.51
CA ALA A 103 -0.85 -23.28 21.01
C ALA A 103 -0.99 -22.24 19.88
N TRP A 104 -0.38 -22.50 18.72
CA TRP A 104 -0.55 -21.66 17.54
C TRP A 104 -1.97 -21.65 17.01
N ASP A 105 -2.65 -22.79 16.97
CA ASP A 105 -4.03 -22.90 16.50
C ASP A 105 -4.98 -22.08 17.39
N ALA A 106 -4.82 -22.16 18.71
CA ALA A 106 -5.57 -21.33 19.65
C ALA A 106 -5.30 -19.83 19.46
N ALA A 107 -4.02 -19.45 19.30
CA ALA A 107 -3.63 -18.07 19.06
C ALA A 107 -4.19 -17.52 17.73
N ILE A 108 -4.17 -18.32 16.66
CA ILE A 108 -4.73 -17.97 15.36
C ILE A 108 -6.24 -17.83 15.46
N ALA A 109 -6.94 -18.75 16.11
CA ALA A 109 -8.39 -18.68 16.30
C ALA A 109 -8.80 -17.38 17.02
N ALA A 110 -8.07 -16.97 18.06
CA ALA A 110 -8.31 -15.70 18.76
C ALA A 110 -8.11 -14.48 17.84
N LEU A 111 -7.06 -14.49 17.00
CA LEU A 111 -6.82 -13.44 16.00
C LEU A 111 -7.93 -13.39 14.93
N GLU A 112 -8.44 -14.55 14.51
CA GLU A 112 -9.53 -14.64 13.53
C GLU A 112 -10.84 -14.10 14.09
N ALA A 113 -11.23 -14.52 15.29
CA ALA A 113 -12.42 -14.00 15.97
C ALA A 113 -12.36 -12.47 16.11
N ARG A 114 -11.20 -11.94 16.51
CA ARG A 114 -10.97 -10.49 16.58
C ARG A 114 -11.08 -9.81 15.21
N ARG A 115 -10.40 -10.35 14.19
CA ARG A 115 -10.40 -9.82 12.82
C ARG A 115 -11.84 -9.74 12.28
N ASP A 116 -12.63 -10.78 12.51
CA ASP A 116 -13.99 -10.91 11.98
C ASP A 116 -14.95 -9.99 12.74
N GLY A 117 -14.81 -9.87 14.07
CA GLY A 117 -15.55 -8.89 14.86
C GLY A 117 -15.29 -7.44 14.41
N MET A 118 -14.03 -7.09 14.13
CA MET A 118 -13.69 -5.75 13.60
C MET A 118 -14.28 -5.50 12.22
N LEU A 119 -14.33 -6.53 11.37
CA LEU A 119 -14.96 -6.42 10.06
C LEU A 119 -16.48 -6.25 10.19
N GLY A 120 -17.12 -7.03 11.06
CA GLY A 120 -18.55 -6.93 11.36
C GLY A 120 -18.92 -5.52 11.80
N GLU A 121 -18.18 -4.94 12.75
CA GLU A 121 -18.41 -3.58 13.22
C GLU A 121 -18.23 -2.53 12.11
N ALA A 122 -17.19 -2.67 11.28
CA ALA A 122 -16.97 -1.76 10.16
C ALA A 122 -18.10 -1.82 9.12
N LEU A 123 -18.67 -3.00 8.88
CA LEU A 123 -19.81 -3.20 7.98
C LEU A 123 -21.12 -2.71 8.60
N ARG A 124 -21.29 -2.80 9.92
CA ARG A 124 -22.44 -2.22 10.62
C ARG A 124 -22.48 -0.69 10.47
N LEU A 125 -21.33 -0.03 10.59
CA LEU A 125 -21.19 1.43 10.46
C LEU A 125 -21.25 1.94 9.02
N ASP A 126 -20.79 1.14 8.06
CA ASP A 126 -20.80 1.46 6.63
C ASP A 126 -21.20 0.22 5.82
N PRO A 127 -22.51 -0.10 5.77
CA PRO A 127 -23.01 -1.29 5.07
C PRO A 127 -22.52 -1.34 3.63
N GLU A 128 -21.98 -2.49 3.23
CA GLU A 128 -21.37 -2.72 1.92
C GLU A 128 -20.32 -1.66 1.50
N PHE A 129 -19.74 -0.96 2.48
CA PHE A 129 -18.83 0.17 2.25
C PHE A 129 -19.40 1.28 1.34
N ARG A 130 -20.73 1.47 1.32
CA ARG A 130 -21.41 2.45 0.44
C ARG A 130 -20.88 3.88 0.63
N ARG A 131 -20.66 4.34 1.87
CA ARG A 131 -20.13 5.68 2.15
C ARG A 131 -18.70 5.82 1.62
N ARG A 132 -17.88 4.78 1.73
CA ARG A 132 -16.52 4.76 1.15
C ARG A 132 -16.55 4.76 -0.37
N ILE A 133 -17.43 4.00 -1.00
CA ILE A 133 -17.61 3.98 -2.46
C ILE A 133 -18.00 5.37 -2.96
N ALA A 134 -18.98 6.03 -2.33
CA ALA A 134 -19.39 7.39 -2.69
C ALA A 134 -18.24 8.40 -2.58
N ARG A 135 -17.38 8.28 -1.56
CA ARG A 135 -16.17 9.11 -1.44
C ARG A 135 -15.16 8.85 -2.58
N VAL A 136 -15.05 7.60 -3.04
CA VAL A 136 -14.19 7.25 -4.18
C VAL A 136 -14.73 7.83 -5.48
N GLN A 137 -16.04 7.78 -5.70
CA GLN A 137 -16.67 8.35 -6.90
C GLN A 137 -16.43 9.86 -6.98
N ARG A 138 -16.69 10.61 -5.91
CA ARG A 138 -16.37 12.05 -5.84
C ARG A 138 -14.89 12.35 -6.06
N ALA A 139 -14.01 11.54 -5.47
CA ALA A 139 -12.58 11.68 -5.72
C ALA A 139 -12.22 11.39 -7.19
N ALA A 140 -12.88 10.42 -7.84
CA ALA A 140 -12.65 10.09 -9.23
C ALA A 140 -13.08 11.23 -10.16
N GLU A 141 -14.23 11.84 -9.91
CA GLU A 141 -14.72 13.02 -10.62
C GLU A 141 -13.75 14.20 -10.48
N ALA A 142 -13.34 14.51 -9.24
CA ALA A 142 -12.37 15.58 -8.98
C ALA A 142 -11.01 15.31 -9.64
N ILE A 143 -10.56 14.06 -9.67
CA ILE A 143 -9.32 13.66 -10.36
C ILE A 143 -9.45 13.81 -11.87
N ALA A 144 -10.61 13.50 -12.45
CA ALA A 144 -10.84 13.65 -13.89
C ALA A 144 -10.82 15.12 -14.33
N ALA A 145 -11.27 16.04 -13.47
CA ALA A 145 -11.28 17.47 -13.72
C ALA A 145 -9.90 18.16 -13.61
N LEU A 146 -8.87 17.47 -13.09
CA LEU A 146 -7.53 18.05 -12.96
C LEU A 146 -6.94 18.42 -14.34
N PRO A 147 -6.10 19.47 -14.43
CA PRO A 147 -5.56 19.94 -15.71
C PRO A 147 -4.41 19.05 -16.21
N TRP A 148 -4.69 17.77 -16.48
CA TRP A 148 -3.71 16.75 -16.85
C TRP A 148 -2.82 17.14 -18.04
N LYS A 149 -3.35 17.89 -19.01
CA LYS A 149 -2.59 18.39 -20.19
C LYS A 149 -1.41 19.30 -19.80
N ARG A 150 -1.39 19.88 -18.59
CA ARG A 150 -0.26 20.66 -18.05
C ARG A 150 0.91 19.77 -17.59
N VAL A 151 0.71 18.46 -17.46
CA VAL A 151 1.76 17.52 -17.07
C VAL A 151 2.59 17.16 -18.32
N LYS A 152 3.89 17.44 -18.26
CA LYS A 152 4.85 17.23 -19.37
C LYS A 152 5.99 16.33 -18.91
N LYS A 153 6.78 15.81 -19.85
CA LYS A 153 7.88 14.86 -19.58
C LYS A 153 8.84 15.36 -18.48
N LYS A 154 9.22 16.64 -18.52
CA LYS A 154 10.05 17.28 -17.47
C LYS A 154 9.45 17.13 -16.07
N HIS A 155 8.15 17.40 -15.92
CA HIS A 155 7.45 17.29 -14.63
C HIS A 155 7.48 15.87 -14.08
N VAL A 156 7.36 14.87 -14.95
CA VAL A 156 7.45 13.46 -14.54
C VAL A 156 8.86 13.14 -14.05
N ARG A 157 9.91 13.57 -14.76
CA ARG A 157 11.30 13.38 -14.33
C ARG A 157 11.57 14.04 -12.98
N ASP A 158 11.13 15.28 -12.80
CA ASP A 158 11.29 16.03 -11.55
C ASP A 158 10.60 15.31 -10.37
N ALA A 159 9.37 14.80 -10.59
CA ALA A 159 8.62 14.07 -9.57
C ALA A 159 9.27 12.73 -9.19
N LEU A 160 9.87 12.02 -10.15
CA LEU A 160 10.64 10.79 -9.90
C LEU A 160 11.92 11.09 -9.12
N ALA A 161 12.71 12.08 -9.56
CA ALA A 161 13.93 12.50 -8.87
C ALA A 161 13.63 12.93 -7.42
N LEU A 162 12.54 13.66 -7.21
CA LEU A 162 12.09 14.02 -5.86
C LEU A 162 11.71 12.78 -5.01
N SER A 163 11.04 11.80 -5.62
CA SER A 163 10.61 10.58 -4.92
C SER A 163 11.80 9.70 -4.54
N ALA A 164 12.78 9.55 -5.43
CA ALA A 164 14.05 8.86 -5.17
C ALA A 164 14.84 9.56 -4.05
N ARG A 165 15.04 10.89 -4.14
CA ARG A 165 15.70 11.67 -3.08
C ARG A 165 15.02 11.51 -1.72
N ARG A 166 13.68 11.53 -1.69
CA ARG A 166 12.92 11.33 -0.45
C ARG A 166 13.06 9.91 0.10
N ALA A 167 13.10 8.89 -0.76
CA ALA A 167 13.32 7.51 -0.34
C ALA A 167 14.72 7.32 0.24
N HIS A 168 15.75 7.90 -0.39
CA HIS A 168 17.13 7.88 0.08
C HIS A 168 17.29 8.55 1.46
N ARG A 169 16.82 9.80 1.62
CA ARG A 169 16.83 10.50 2.93
C ARG A 169 16.09 9.77 4.03
N ALA A 170 15.11 8.95 3.67
CA ALA A 170 14.38 8.14 4.63
C ALA A 170 15.13 6.86 5.01
N ALA A 171 15.96 6.35 4.10
CA ALA A 171 16.90 5.26 4.39
C ALA A 171 17.94 5.74 5.40
N GLU A 172 18.58 6.89 5.15
CA GLU A 172 19.58 7.49 6.05
C GLU A 172 19.02 7.62 7.47
N ARG A 173 17.87 8.29 7.63
CA ARG A 173 17.21 8.41 8.95
C ARG A 173 16.80 7.08 9.57
N ALA A 174 16.43 6.09 8.76
CA ALA A 174 16.08 4.77 9.28
C ALA A 174 17.32 4.00 9.75
N GLN A 175 18.48 4.24 9.13
CA GLN A 175 19.77 3.68 9.56
C GLN A 175 20.28 4.38 10.83
N GLU A 176 20.14 5.70 10.91
CA GLU A 176 20.54 6.50 12.08
C GLU A 176 19.69 6.19 13.32
N GLU A 177 18.36 6.24 13.20
CA GLU A 177 17.47 6.12 14.37
C GLU A 177 17.01 4.69 14.65
N GLY A 178 16.92 3.83 13.64
CA GLY A 178 16.41 2.46 13.78
C GLY A 178 14.96 2.32 14.26
N SER A 179 14.24 3.43 14.47
CA SER A 179 12.93 3.44 15.10
C SER A 179 11.83 2.82 14.22
N PRO A 180 10.77 2.24 14.80
CA PRO A 180 9.63 1.74 14.02
C PRO A 180 9.02 2.79 13.10
N VAL A 181 9.03 4.05 13.51
CA VAL A 181 8.47 5.18 12.76
C VAL A 181 9.33 5.51 11.54
N THR A 182 10.66 5.60 11.68
CA THR A 182 11.56 5.90 10.56
C THR A 182 11.60 4.75 9.55
N ILE A 183 11.68 3.51 10.02
CA ILE A 183 11.57 2.29 9.18
C ILE A 183 10.25 2.28 8.41
N HIS A 184 9.12 2.56 9.07
CA HIS A 184 7.82 2.61 8.41
C HIS A 184 7.75 3.73 7.37
N SER A 185 8.32 4.90 7.68
CA SER A 185 8.39 6.02 6.76
C SER A 185 9.26 5.72 5.53
N TRP A 186 10.40 5.06 5.73
CA TRP A 186 11.27 4.58 4.65
C TRP A 186 10.53 3.62 3.72
N ARG A 187 9.90 2.57 4.28
CA ARG A 187 9.09 1.61 3.52
C ARG A 187 8.02 2.30 2.66
N ARG A 188 7.34 3.31 3.21
CA ARG A 188 6.30 4.06 2.48
C ARG A 188 6.85 4.84 1.29
N ARG A 189 8.06 5.38 1.40
CA ARG A 189 8.69 6.18 0.34
C ARG A 189 9.27 5.28 -0.77
N VAL A 190 10.00 4.22 -0.42
CA VAL A 190 10.46 3.17 -1.35
C VAL A 190 9.28 2.61 -2.16
N ARG A 191 8.17 2.29 -1.48
CA ARG A 191 6.97 1.79 -2.15
C ARG A 191 6.38 2.81 -3.12
N ARG A 192 6.38 4.10 -2.77
CA ARG A 192 5.82 5.15 -3.64
C ARG A 192 6.64 5.27 -4.91
N GLU A 193 7.96 5.39 -4.78
CA GLU A 193 8.88 5.45 -5.92
C GLU A 193 8.70 4.23 -6.84
N ARG A 194 8.69 3.01 -6.26
CA ARG A 194 8.42 1.78 -7.01
C ARG A 194 7.11 1.84 -7.79
N LEU A 195 6.02 2.29 -7.14
CA LEU A 195 4.70 2.34 -7.78
C LEU A 195 4.64 3.39 -8.90
N GLN A 196 5.37 4.49 -8.79
CA GLN A 196 5.48 5.48 -9.86
C GLN A 196 6.24 4.91 -11.06
N LEU A 197 7.39 4.29 -10.83
CA LEU A 197 8.16 3.62 -11.88
C LEU A 197 7.33 2.51 -12.57
N GLN A 198 6.61 1.68 -11.80
CA GLN A 198 5.72 0.66 -12.36
C GLN A 198 4.58 1.25 -13.21
N ALA A 199 3.98 2.35 -12.78
CA ALA A 199 2.92 3.02 -13.54
C ALA A 199 3.46 3.53 -14.88
N LEU A 200 4.61 4.19 -14.87
CA LEU A 200 5.25 4.73 -16.08
C LEU A 200 5.77 3.63 -17.01
N GLN A 201 6.31 2.54 -16.47
CA GLN A 201 6.69 1.37 -17.26
C GLN A 201 5.47 0.73 -17.93
N SER A 202 4.36 0.57 -17.19
CA SER A 202 3.11 0.05 -17.75
C SER A 202 2.54 0.96 -18.84
N MET A 203 2.66 2.27 -18.68
CA MET A 203 2.25 3.26 -19.68
C MET A 203 3.11 3.19 -20.93
N HIS A 204 4.43 3.14 -20.78
CA HIS A 204 5.38 3.00 -21.88
C HIS A 204 5.06 1.75 -22.72
N LYS A 205 4.87 0.60 -22.07
CA LYS A 205 4.49 -0.66 -22.74
C LYS A 205 3.16 -0.58 -23.52
N ARG A 206 2.21 0.23 -23.07
CA ARG A 206 0.88 0.36 -23.70
C ARG A 206 0.83 1.40 -24.83
N SER A 207 1.65 2.44 -24.75
CA SER A 207 1.50 3.65 -25.59
C SER A 207 2.73 3.98 -26.43
N GLY A 208 3.85 3.29 -26.21
CA GLY A 208 5.13 3.62 -26.85
C GLY A 208 5.78 4.92 -26.34
N VAL A 209 5.10 5.71 -25.50
CA VAL A 209 5.65 6.99 -25.00
C VAL A 209 6.90 6.75 -24.18
N HIS A 210 8.04 7.21 -24.69
CA HIS A 210 9.31 7.14 -24.00
C HIS A 210 9.52 8.34 -23.07
N ILE A 211 9.83 8.04 -21.82
CA ILE A 211 10.34 9.01 -20.84
C ILE A 211 11.74 8.54 -20.48
N GLU A 212 12.71 9.37 -20.85
CA GLU A 212 14.12 9.20 -20.50
C GLU A 212 14.29 8.94 -18.99
N GLY A 213 15.12 7.94 -18.66
CA GLY A 213 15.33 7.49 -17.28
C GLY A 213 14.24 6.59 -16.68
N VAL A 214 13.13 6.29 -17.37
CA VAL A 214 12.12 5.34 -16.85
C VAL A 214 12.42 3.90 -17.26
N VAL A 215 12.81 3.67 -18.52
CA VAL A 215 12.99 2.32 -19.10
C VAL A 215 14.20 1.60 -18.50
N GLU A 216 15.27 2.35 -18.24
CA GLU A 216 16.53 1.87 -17.63
C GLU A 216 16.36 1.45 -16.17
N HIS A 217 15.24 1.80 -15.52
CA HIS A 217 15.04 1.58 -14.08
C HIS A 217 14.36 0.26 -13.74
N THR A 218 14.26 -0.69 -14.68
CA THR A 218 13.67 -2.02 -14.40
C THR A 218 14.44 -2.76 -13.29
N GLY A 219 15.77 -2.65 -13.26
CA GLY A 219 16.61 -3.17 -12.16
C GLY A 219 16.31 -2.48 -10.81
N SER A 220 16.06 -1.18 -10.85
CA SER A 220 15.66 -0.38 -9.67
C SER A 220 14.31 -0.82 -9.10
N ILE A 221 13.30 -1.11 -9.94
CA ILE A 221 11.98 -1.60 -9.49
C ILE A 221 12.12 -2.89 -8.67
N ARG A 222 12.93 -3.85 -9.13
CA ARG A 222 13.16 -5.11 -8.41
C ARG A 222 13.89 -4.88 -7.09
N LYS A 223 14.89 -4.00 -7.05
CA LYS A 223 15.61 -3.62 -5.82
C LYS A 223 14.65 -2.98 -4.80
N LEU A 224 13.88 -1.98 -5.23
CA LEU A 224 12.88 -1.30 -4.40
C LEU A 224 11.79 -2.27 -3.90
N MET A 225 11.39 -3.25 -4.71
CA MET A 225 10.48 -4.32 -4.29
C MET A 225 11.06 -5.13 -3.14
N ARG A 226 12.26 -5.71 -3.32
CA ARG A 226 12.93 -6.48 -2.26
C ARG A 226 13.09 -5.69 -0.98
N THR A 227 13.50 -4.42 -1.08
CA THR A 227 13.58 -3.53 0.09
C THR A 227 12.21 -3.33 0.76
N ALA A 228 11.17 -3.02 0.00
CA ALA A 228 9.83 -2.79 0.56
C ALA A 228 9.20 -4.06 1.19
N ASP A 229 9.53 -5.23 0.67
CA ASP A 229 9.06 -6.53 1.14
C ASP A 229 9.79 -6.94 2.42
N ARG A 230 11.12 -6.79 2.48
CA ARG A 230 11.92 -6.98 3.71
C ARG A 230 11.43 -6.10 4.85
N LEU A 231 11.28 -4.79 4.61
CA LEU A 231 10.70 -3.86 5.60
C LEU A 231 9.22 -4.14 5.88
N GLY A 232 8.55 -4.85 4.97
CA GLY A 232 7.18 -5.30 5.14
C GLY A 232 7.06 -6.44 6.12
N TRP A 233 7.92 -7.44 5.99
CA TRP A 233 7.97 -8.58 6.90
C TRP A 233 8.16 -8.15 8.36
N GLN A 234 9.09 -7.22 8.62
CA GLN A 234 9.28 -6.63 9.96
C GLN A 234 8.01 -6.00 10.53
N GLN A 235 7.26 -5.26 9.69
CA GLN A 235 5.99 -4.66 10.12
C GLN A 235 4.95 -5.75 10.41
N ASP A 236 4.87 -6.77 9.57
CA ASP A 236 3.86 -7.81 9.66
C ASP A 236 4.06 -8.67 10.93
N LEU A 237 5.31 -8.92 11.33
CA LEU A 237 5.64 -9.53 12.64
C LEU A 237 5.23 -8.65 13.83
N ARG A 238 5.42 -7.33 13.74
CA ARG A 238 4.96 -6.39 14.78
C ARG A 238 3.42 -6.36 14.86
N LEU A 239 2.74 -6.45 13.72
CA LEU A 239 1.28 -6.53 13.67
C LEU A 239 0.78 -7.83 14.32
N LEU A 240 1.44 -8.96 14.08
CA LEU A 240 1.14 -10.22 14.77
C LEU A 240 1.28 -10.06 16.29
N LYS A 241 2.44 -9.59 16.76
CA LYS A 241 2.70 -9.37 18.20
C LYS A 241 1.64 -8.47 18.85
N ASN A 242 1.31 -7.35 18.21
CA ASN A 242 0.32 -6.41 18.73
C ASN A 242 -1.11 -6.97 18.64
N GLY A 243 -1.40 -7.75 17.60
CA GLY A 243 -2.68 -8.44 17.42
C GLY A 243 -2.95 -9.42 18.55
N LEU A 244 -1.97 -10.26 18.88
CA LEU A 244 -2.05 -11.24 19.97
C LEU A 244 -2.24 -10.55 21.33
N ARG A 245 -1.47 -9.49 21.62
CA ARG A 245 -1.68 -8.70 22.84
C ARG A 245 -3.09 -8.13 22.97
N ALA A 246 -3.73 -7.82 21.85
CA ALA A 246 -5.07 -7.26 21.81
C ALA A 246 -6.19 -8.31 21.86
N THR A 247 -5.89 -9.62 21.88
CA THR A 247 -6.92 -10.65 22.10
C THR A 247 -7.23 -10.85 23.58
N HIS A 248 -6.39 -10.36 24.50
CA HIS A 248 -6.51 -10.56 25.95
C HIS A 248 -6.57 -12.04 26.38
N THR A 249 -6.17 -12.95 25.49
CA THR A 249 -6.01 -14.37 25.78
C THR A 249 -4.62 -14.60 26.34
N GLU A 250 -4.47 -15.57 27.25
CA GLU A 250 -3.14 -16.07 27.62
C GLU A 250 -2.46 -16.65 26.37
N ILE A 251 -1.27 -16.16 26.06
CA ILE A 251 -0.49 -16.60 24.89
C ILE A 251 0.64 -17.46 25.41
N ASP A 252 0.74 -18.67 24.87
CA ASP A 252 1.81 -19.60 25.19
C ASP A 252 3.20 -18.98 24.93
N GLU A 253 4.13 -19.20 25.85
CA GLU A 253 5.48 -18.66 25.78
C GLU A 253 6.26 -19.19 24.57
N ALA A 254 5.97 -20.40 24.09
CA ALA A 254 6.57 -20.94 22.87
C ALA A 254 6.18 -20.13 21.63
N VAL A 255 4.92 -19.67 21.54
CA VAL A 255 4.45 -18.78 20.46
C VAL A 255 5.18 -17.44 20.54
N LEU A 256 5.30 -16.87 21.74
CA LEU A 256 6.02 -15.61 21.95
C LEU A 256 7.51 -15.72 21.63
N ALA A 257 8.15 -16.85 21.98
CA ALA A 257 9.55 -17.12 21.67
C ALA A 257 9.81 -17.17 20.17
N THR A 258 8.97 -17.88 19.41
CA THR A 258 9.06 -17.95 17.94
C THR A 258 8.90 -16.57 17.30
N ILE A 259 7.96 -15.75 17.77
CA ILE A 259 7.79 -14.38 17.28
C ILE A 259 9.01 -13.51 17.60
N ARG A 260 9.57 -13.61 18.83
CA ARG A 260 10.78 -12.86 19.21
C ARG A 260 11.97 -13.23 18.32
N SER A 261 12.17 -14.53 18.06
CA SER A 261 13.20 -15.03 17.15
C SER A 261 13.02 -14.45 15.74
N ALA A 262 11.82 -14.57 15.17
CA ALA A 262 11.53 -14.03 13.84
C ALA A 262 11.75 -12.51 13.74
N VAL A 263 11.40 -11.76 14.80
CA VAL A 263 11.63 -10.30 14.86
C VAL A 263 13.12 -9.97 14.93
N ALA A 264 13.92 -10.75 15.67
CA ALA A 264 15.35 -10.56 15.77
C ALA A 264 16.04 -10.80 14.41
N SER A 265 15.72 -11.92 13.74
CA SER A 265 16.26 -12.27 12.42
C SER A 265 15.85 -11.29 11.31
N ALA A 266 14.75 -10.56 11.50
CA ALA A 266 14.26 -9.60 10.53
C ALA A 266 14.88 -8.20 10.66
N ARG A 267 15.68 -7.88 11.69
CA ARG A 267 16.28 -6.53 11.87
C ARG A 267 17.18 -6.15 10.68
N PRO A 268 17.14 -4.86 10.26
CA PRO A 268 17.71 -4.45 8.98
C PRO A 268 19.22 -4.38 8.94
#